data_AF-A0A520CCK9-F1
#
_entry.id   AF-A0A520CCK9-F1
#
_cell.length_a   1.000
_cell.length_b   1.000
_cell.length_c   1.000
_cell.angle_alpha   90.00
_cell.angle_beta   90.00
_cell.angle_gamma   90.00
#
_symmetry.space_group_name_H-M   'P 1'
#
loop_
_entity.id
_entity.type
_entity.pdbx_description
1 polymer ?
#
loop_
_entity_poly.entity_id
_entity_poly.type
_entity_poly.pdbx_seq_one_letter_code
_entity_poly.pdbx_strand_id
1 'polypeptide(L)'
;MEKLILLLIFVSSIKSIGQHNCNFKIDEAKILNNKNLDFFLNRFDTSSFEIVNEIKYIPPHIYEELKCLNGEFTMANPNEKFRDSDIIENEKLPSRGLIFFAQNENTLILYYGMSIGSGITSKFLFVDYDSKKINDIWIGNGIGKGNFQTLEAIKNHITFYREKPFFQTGIVNF
;
A
#
# COMPACT_ATOMS: atom_id res chain seq x y z
N MET A 1 29.63 -9.08 37.77
CA MET A 1 28.68 -8.03 37.34
C MET A 1 28.63 -7.89 35.81
N GLU A 2 29.74 -8.01 35.09
CA GLU A 2 29.76 -7.92 33.61
C GLU A 2 28.84 -8.91 32.89
N LYS A 3 28.73 -10.16 33.39
CA LYS A 3 27.84 -11.18 32.82
C LYS A 3 26.34 -10.87 32.99
N LEU A 4 25.96 -10.03 33.96
CA LEU A 4 24.56 -9.64 34.19
C LEU A 4 24.11 -8.50 33.26
N ILE A 5 25.05 -7.64 32.85
CA ILE A 5 24.81 -6.50 31.95
C ILE A 5 24.55 -6.99 30.52
N LEU A 6 25.27 -8.02 30.06
CA LEU A 6 25.04 -8.65 28.75
C LEU A 6 23.66 -9.30 28.61
N LEU A 7 23.09 -9.84 29.70
CA LEU A 7 21.76 -10.45 29.68
C LEU A 7 20.65 -9.39 29.53
N LEU A 8 20.83 -8.20 30.14
CA LEU A 8 19.87 -7.09 30.07
C LEU A 8 19.78 -6.46 28.67
N ILE A 9 20.88 -6.45 27.90
CA ILE A 9 20.92 -5.93 26.53
C ILE A 9 20.17 -6.86 25.55
N PHE A 10 20.14 -8.17 25.82
CA PHE A 10 19.41 -9.13 24.98
C PHE A 10 17.88 -9.05 25.17
N VAL A 11 17.40 -8.77 26.38
CA VAL A 11 15.96 -8.74 26.69
C VAL A 11 15.29 -7.45 26.17
N SER A 12 16.03 -6.34 26.05
CA SER A 12 15.51 -5.10 25.46
C SER A 12 15.40 -5.11 23.93
N SER A 13 15.92 -6.14 23.27
CA SER A 13 15.91 -6.27 21.80
C SER A 13 14.60 -6.83 21.22
N ILE A 14 13.64 -7.25 22.07
CA ILE A 14 12.42 -7.94 21.61
C ILE A 14 11.24 -6.99 21.35
N LYS A 15 11.47 -5.67 21.30
CA LYS A 15 10.53 -4.77 20.60
C LYS A 15 10.77 -4.87 19.09
N SER A 16 10.63 -6.09 18.56
CA SER A 16 10.39 -6.26 17.13
C SER A 16 9.19 -5.40 16.79
N ILE A 17 9.37 -4.47 15.86
CA ILE A 17 8.29 -3.67 15.27
C ILE A 17 7.47 -4.67 14.46
N GLY A 18 6.64 -5.44 15.16
CA GLY A 18 5.73 -6.40 14.57
C GLY A 18 4.52 -5.64 14.02
N GLN A 19 4.02 -6.11 12.88
CA GLN A 19 2.72 -5.72 12.36
C GLN A 19 1.67 -5.66 13.49
N HIS A 20 0.79 -4.66 13.47
CA HIS A 20 -0.36 -4.63 14.36
C HIS A 20 -1.12 -5.96 14.34
N ASN A 21 -1.81 -6.32 15.43
CA ASN A 21 -2.56 -7.56 15.48
C ASN A 21 -3.86 -7.49 14.64
N CYS A 22 -3.70 -7.42 13.33
CA CYS A 22 -4.75 -7.41 12.31
C CYS A 22 -5.11 -8.82 11.86
N ASN A 23 -6.27 -8.98 11.22
CA ASN A 23 -6.76 -10.27 10.75
C ASN A 23 -5.90 -10.81 9.60
N PHE A 24 -5.44 -9.92 8.72
CA PHE A 24 -4.53 -10.19 7.63
C PHE A 24 -3.08 -10.00 8.08
N LYS A 25 -2.21 -10.94 7.68
CA LYS A 25 -0.77 -10.87 7.92
C LYS A 25 -0.05 -10.65 6.60
N ILE A 26 0.74 -9.58 6.53
CA ILE A 26 1.49 -9.24 5.33
C ILE A 26 2.66 -10.22 5.21
N ASP A 27 2.73 -10.93 4.09
CA ASP A 27 3.91 -11.70 3.71
C ASP A 27 4.87 -10.78 2.94
N GLU A 28 5.73 -10.09 3.69
CA GLU A 28 6.69 -9.13 3.11
C GLU A 28 7.63 -9.82 2.12
N ALA A 29 8.09 -11.04 2.43
CA ALA A 29 8.98 -11.78 1.55
C ALA A 29 8.30 -12.12 0.22
N LYS A 30 7.01 -12.46 0.24
CA LYS A 30 6.22 -12.68 -0.98
C LYS A 30 6.10 -11.42 -1.84
N ILE A 31 5.87 -10.26 -1.22
CA ILE A 31 5.76 -8.97 -1.91
C ILE A 31 7.12 -8.52 -2.46
N LEU A 32 8.18 -8.51 -1.64
CA LEU A 32 9.53 -8.07 -2.02
C LEU A 32 10.11 -8.91 -3.18
N ASN A 33 9.76 -10.20 -3.24
CA ASN A 33 10.17 -11.09 -4.33
C ASN A 33 9.14 -11.16 -5.48
N ASN A 34 8.13 -10.26 -5.50
CA ASN A 34 7.08 -10.20 -6.51
C ASN A 34 6.34 -11.53 -6.77
N LYS A 35 6.28 -12.43 -5.79
CA LYS A 35 5.77 -13.80 -5.97
C LYS A 35 4.28 -13.86 -6.31
N ASN A 36 3.51 -12.84 -5.94
CA ASN A 36 2.08 -12.71 -6.27
C ASN A 36 1.78 -11.63 -7.30
N LEU A 37 2.79 -10.94 -7.83
CA LEU A 37 2.54 -9.88 -8.80
C LEU A 37 1.89 -10.42 -10.07
N ASP A 38 2.36 -11.55 -10.59
CA ASP A 38 1.79 -12.17 -11.81
C ASP A 38 0.33 -12.58 -11.65
N PHE A 39 -0.06 -13.00 -10.45
CA PHE A 39 -1.46 -13.27 -10.13
C PHE A 39 -2.33 -12.03 -10.33
N PHE A 40 -1.89 -10.87 -9.82
CA PHE A 40 -2.61 -9.61 -9.99
C PHE A 40 -2.58 -9.12 -11.44
N LEU A 41 -1.42 -9.14 -12.10
CA LEU A 41 -1.30 -8.69 -13.49
C LEU A 41 -2.15 -9.55 -14.45
N ASN A 42 -2.25 -10.85 -14.21
CA ASN A 42 -3.13 -11.72 -14.98
C ASN A 42 -4.61 -11.34 -14.80
N ARG A 43 -5.03 -10.97 -13.58
CA ARG A 43 -6.40 -10.49 -13.35
C ARG A 43 -6.74 -9.24 -14.16
N PHE A 44 -5.77 -8.36 -14.41
CA PHE A 44 -6.00 -7.15 -15.20
C PHE A 44 -6.44 -7.49 -16.64
N ASP A 45 -6.01 -8.64 -17.17
CA ASP A 45 -6.35 -9.11 -18.52
C ASP A 45 -7.63 -9.95 -18.54
N THR A 46 -7.87 -10.74 -17.49
CA THR A 46 -8.94 -11.74 -17.48
C THR A 46 -10.23 -11.27 -16.84
N SER A 47 -10.22 -10.13 -16.14
CA SER A 47 -11.36 -9.63 -15.38
C SER A 47 -11.76 -8.23 -15.85
N SER A 48 -13.06 -7.95 -15.80
CA SER A 48 -13.56 -6.59 -15.98
C SER A 48 -13.42 -5.83 -14.68
N PHE A 49 -12.98 -4.57 -14.78
CA PHE A 49 -12.85 -3.66 -13.66
C PHE A 49 -13.66 -2.40 -13.93
N GLU A 50 -14.32 -1.91 -12.89
CA GLU A 50 -14.89 -0.58 -12.86
C GLU A 50 -13.83 0.40 -12.36
N ILE A 51 -13.58 1.48 -13.11
CA ILE A 51 -12.77 2.61 -12.64
C ILE A 51 -13.70 3.54 -11.88
N VAL A 52 -13.37 3.78 -10.62
CA VAL A 52 -14.14 4.62 -9.70
C VAL A 52 -13.28 5.79 -9.23
N ASN A 53 -13.91 6.87 -8.81
CA ASN A 53 -13.24 8.12 -8.44
C ASN A 53 -13.54 8.57 -7.01
N GLU A 54 -14.09 7.69 -6.17
CA GLU A 54 -14.39 8.03 -4.77
C GLU A 54 -13.95 6.92 -3.82
N ILE A 55 -13.31 7.30 -2.71
CA ILE A 55 -12.81 6.35 -1.70
C ILE A 55 -13.94 5.57 -1.01
N LYS A 56 -15.18 6.11 -1.04
CA LYS A 56 -16.36 5.49 -0.41
C LYS A 56 -16.70 4.11 -1.01
N TYR A 57 -16.19 3.84 -2.21
CA TYR A 57 -16.38 2.56 -2.89
C TYR A 57 -15.42 1.46 -2.41
N ILE A 58 -14.38 1.80 -1.63
CA ILE A 58 -13.54 0.79 -0.97
C ILE A 58 -14.44 0.02 0.02
N PRO A 59 -14.54 -1.32 -0.06
CA PRO A 59 -15.38 -2.07 0.85
C PRO A 59 -14.97 -1.81 2.32
N PRO A 60 -15.92 -1.56 3.25
CA PRO A 60 -15.59 -1.14 4.61
C PRO A 60 -14.65 -2.09 5.34
N HIS A 61 -14.82 -3.40 5.17
CA HIS A 61 -13.95 -4.40 5.81
C HIS A 61 -12.50 -4.34 5.28
N ILE A 62 -12.30 -3.99 4.01
CA ILE A 62 -10.98 -3.77 3.43
C ILE A 62 -10.38 -2.49 4.01
N TYR A 63 -11.15 -1.40 4.03
CA TYR A 63 -10.68 -0.12 4.54
C TYR A 63 -10.24 -0.19 6.01
N GLU A 64 -11.01 -0.86 6.87
CA GLU A 64 -10.66 -1.07 8.28
C GLU A 64 -9.45 -1.98 8.45
N GLU A 65 -9.29 -3.00 7.61
CA GLU A 65 -8.11 -3.85 7.63
C GLU A 65 -6.86 -3.04 7.23
N LEU A 66 -6.92 -2.23 6.16
CA LEU A 66 -5.81 -1.34 5.74
C LEU A 66 -5.45 -0.33 6.84
N LYS A 67 -6.43 0.22 7.56
CA LYS A 67 -6.18 1.06 8.75
C LYS A 67 -5.46 0.31 9.84
N CYS A 68 -5.89 -0.91 10.16
CA CYS A 68 -5.22 -1.72 11.17
C CYS A 68 -3.76 -1.96 10.77
N LEU A 69 -3.53 -2.31 9.51
CA LEU A 69 -2.20 -2.68 9.00
C LEU A 69 -1.19 -1.54 9.08
N ASN A 70 -1.61 -0.27 8.90
CA ASN A 70 -0.71 0.88 8.88
C ASN A 70 -0.95 1.93 9.99
N GLY A 71 -1.81 1.65 10.96
CA GLY A 71 -2.18 2.56 12.06
C GLY A 71 -3.02 3.77 11.65
N GLU A 72 -2.55 4.55 10.67
CA GLU A 72 -3.25 5.68 10.05
C GLU A 72 -3.40 5.46 8.54
N PHE A 73 -4.53 4.88 8.13
CA PHE A 73 -4.94 4.81 6.72
C PHE A 73 -6.08 5.80 6.46
N THR A 74 -5.73 6.99 5.97
CA THR A 74 -6.67 8.03 5.53
C THR A 74 -6.32 8.45 4.11
N MET A 75 -7.34 8.60 3.26
CA MET A 75 -7.19 8.87 1.84
C MET A 75 -8.18 9.93 1.39
N ALA A 76 -7.72 10.93 0.65
CA ALA A 76 -8.56 11.92 -0.03
C ALA A 76 -9.05 11.37 -1.38
N ASN A 77 -10.18 11.86 -1.90
CA ASN A 77 -10.60 11.55 -3.27
C ASN A 77 -9.62 12.16 -4.29
N PRO A 78 -9.69 11.77 -5.57
CA PRO A 78 -8.91 12.39 -6.63
C PRO A 78 -9.14 13.90 -6.68
N ASN A 79 -8.04 14.66 -6.79
CA ASN A 79 -7.99 16.13 -6.81
C ASN A 79 -8.34 16.84 -5.49
N GLU A 80 -8.64 16.11 -4.42
CA GLU A 80 -8.76 16.70 -3.09
C GLU A 80 -7.38 16.90 -2.43
N LYS A 81 -7.31 17.83 -1.48
CA LYS A 81 -6.09 18.07 -0.71
C LYS A 81 -5.80 16.88 0.20
N PHE A 82 -4.53 16.52 0.28
CA PHE A 82 -3.99 15.57 1.23
C PHE A 82 -2.65 16.09 1.75
N ARG A 83 -2.16 15.53 2.84
CA ARG A 83 -0.86 15.87 3.42
C ARG A 83 0.25 15.43 2.48
N ASP A 84 0.78 16.38 1.73
CA ASP A 84 1.74 16.15 0.65
C ASP A 84 3.18 16.57 1.01
N SER A 85 3.38 17.02 2.25
CA SER A 85 4.68 17.24 2.88
C SER A 85 4.63 16.82 4.36
N ASP A 86 5.78 16.84 5.03
CA ASP A 86 5.91 16.65 6.48
C ASP A 86 5.65 17.93 7.28
N ILE A 87 5.27 19.02 6.61
CA ILE A 87 4.92 20.28 7.26
C ILE A 87 3.65 20.09 8.08
N ILE A 88 3.71 20.48 9.36
CA ILE A 88 2.56 20.45 10.25
C ILE A 88 1.63 21.60 9.86
N GLU A 89 0.55 21.28 9.16
CA GLU A 89 -0.52 22.21 8.84
C GLU A 89 -1.56 22.25 9.97
N ASN A 90 -2.24 23.38 10.15
CA ASN A 90 -3.32 23.53 11.12
C ASN A 90 -4.59 22.74 10.72
N GLU A 91 -4.67 22.28 9.46
CA GLU A 91 -5.76 21.48 8.91
C GLU A 91 -5.43 19.99 8.99
N LYS A 92 -6.38 19.18 9.49
CA LYS A 92 -6.22 17.71 9.52
C LYS A 92 -6.52 17.13 8.15
N LEU A 93 -5.53 17.14 7.25
CA LEU A 93 -5.63 16.55 5.92
C LEU A 93 -5.45 15.02 5.95
N PRO A 94 -6.08 14.27 5.02
CA PRO A 94 -5.78 12.85 4.81
C PRO A 94 -4.30 12.62 4.49
N SER A 95 -3.76 11.48 4.90
CA SER A 95 -2.33 11.16 4.73
C SER A 95 -1.98 10.68 3.32
N ARG A 96 -2.97 10.33 2.51
CA ARG A 96 -2.84 9.85 1.13
C ARG A 96 -3.78 10.61 0.21
N GLY A 97 -3.39 10.81 -1.04
CA GLY A 97 -4.25 11.34 -2.09
C GLY A 97 -4.51 10.27 -3.14
N LEU A 98 -5.77 9.85 -3.32
CA LEU A 98 -6.11 8.89 -4.36
C LEU A 98 -5.81 9.48 -5.74
N ILE A 99 -5.14 8.72 -6.59
CA ILE A 99 -4.86 9.12 -7.98
C ILE A 99 -5.66 8.25 -8.95
N PHE A 100 -5.70 6.94 -8.72
CA PHE A 100 -6.46 6.00 -9.53
C PHE A 100 -7.04 4.89 -8.64
N PHE A 101 -8.31 4.52 -8.90
CA PHE A 101 -8.98 3.42 -8.25
C PHE A 101 -9.74 2.61 -9.29
N ALA A 102 -9.46 1.31 -9.35
CA ALA A 102 -10.27 0.34 -10.07
C ALA A 102 -10.63 -0.83 -9.15
N GLN A 103 -11.79 -1.42 -9.36
CA GLN A 103 -12.23 -2.60 -8.61
C GLN A 103 -13.14 -3.54 -9.39
N ASN A 104 -13.26 -4.75 -8.89
CA ASN A 104 -14.32 -5.70 -9.20
C ASN A 104 -14.74 -6.43 -7.91
N GLU A 105 -15.50 -7.52 -8.02
CA GLU A 105 -16.02 -8.25 -6.85
C GLU A 105 -14.94 -8.79 -5.90
N ASN A 106 -13.73 -9.05 -6.39
CA ASN A 106 -12.67 -9.76 -5.65
C ASN A 106 -11.31 -9.08 -5.71
N THR A 107 -11.18 -7.93 -6.36
CA THR A 107 -9.90 -7.25 -6.54
C THR A 107 -10.08 -5.75 -6.53
N LEU A 108 -9.22 -5.10 -5.76
CA LEU A 108 -9.13 -3.65 -5.63
C LEU A 108 -7.71 -3.21 -5.99
N ILE A 109 -7.65 -2.15 -6.79
CA ILE A 109 -6.43 -1.58 -7.33
C ILE A 109 -6.43 -0.10 -6.98
N LEU A 110 -5.52 0.30 -6.11
CA LEU A 110 -5.30 1.70 -5.78
C LEU A 110 -3.93 2.13 -6.27
N TYR A 111 -3.88 3.34 -6.81
CA TYR A 111 -2.66 4.08 -6.97
C TYR A 111 -2.84 5.47 -6.35
N TYR A 112 -1.97 5.82 -5.42
CA TYR A 112 -2.15 7.00 -4.59
C TYR A 112 -0.80 7.64 -4.24
N GLY A 113 -0.84 8.94 -3.96
CA GLY A 113 0.29 9.71 -3.46
C GLY A 113 0.36 9.70 -1.94
N MET A 114 1.56 9.77 -1.39
CA MET A 114 1.81 9.99 0.03
C MET A 114 3.10 10.79 0.24
N SER A 115 3.15 11.53 1.34
CA SER A 115 4.35 12.29 1.74
C SER A 115 5.46 11.35 2.25
N ILE A 116 6.70 11.60 1.83
CA ILE A 116 7.93 11.09 2.45
C ILE A 116 8.88 12.29 2.61
N GLY A 117 8.96 12.82 3.84
CA GLY A 117 9.71 14.06 4.12
C GLY A 117 9.13 15.25 3.36
N SER A 118 10.00 16.01 2.69
CA SER A 118 9.60 17.15 1.86
C SER A 118 9.10 16.77 0.45
N GLY A 119 9.08 15.47 0.13
CA GLY A 119 8.71 14.95 -1.19
C GLY A 119 7.45 14.10 -1.18
N ILE A 120 6.95 13.82 -2.38
CA ILE A 120 5.77 12.96 -2.59
C ILE A 120 6.21 11.74 -3.37
N THR A 121 5.96 10.56 -2.80
CA THR A 121 6.02 9.30 -3.53
C THR A 121 4.61 8.88 -3.91
N SER A 122 4.52 7.93 -4.83
CA SER A 122 3.29 7.20 -5.08
C SER A 122 3.46 5.72 -4.78
N LYS A 123 2.34 5.04 -4.57
CA LYS A 123 2.25 3.62 -4.25
C LYS A 123 1.16 2.98 -5.10
N PHE A 124 1.43 1.78 -5.58
CA PHE A 124 0.43 0.84 -6.06
C PHE A 124 0.07 -0.10 -4.92
N LEU A 125 -1.22 -0.31 -4.69
CA LEU A 125 -1.74 -1.28 -3.74
C LEU A 125 -2.79 -2.13 -4.45
N PHE A 126 -2.51 -3.43 -4.57
CA PHE A 126 -3.42 -4.42 -5.10
C PHE A 126 -3.89 -5.32 -3.96
N VAL A 127 -5.20 -5.52 -3.87
CA VAL A 127 -5.83 -6.30 -2.80
C VAL A 127 -6.71 -7.34 -3.46
N ASP A 128 -6.43 -8.61 -3.18
CA ASP A 128 -7.35 -9.72 -3.45
C ASP A 128 -8.17 -9.98 -2.20
N TYR A 129 -9.49 -10.09 -2.36
CA TYR A 129 -10.39 -10.25 -1.24
C TYR A 129 -11.66 -11.03 -1.58
N ASP A 130 -12.34 -11.46 -0.53
CA ASP A 130 -13.70 -11.98 -0.58
C ASP A 130 -14.62 -11.13 0.30
N SER A 131 -15.87 -11.55 0.47
CA SER A 131 -16.86 -10.81 1.26
C SER A 131 -16.53 -10.68 2.75
N LYS A 132 -15.50 -11.37 3.25
CA LYS A 132 -15.14 -11.45 4.67
C LYS A 132 -13.75 -10.91 4.96
N LYS A 133 -12.78 -11.08 4.05
CA LYS A 133 -11.37 -10.82 4.36
C LYS A 133 -10.53 -10.48 3.14
N ILE A 134 -9.36 -9.92 3.43
CA ILE A 134 -8.23 -9.86 2.50
C ILE A 134 -7.60 -11.26 2.41
N ASN A 135 -7.39 -11.72 1.19
CA ASN A 135 -6.72 -12.98 0.87
C ASN A 135 -5.25 -12.75 0.50
N ASP A 136 -4.95 -11.68 -0.23
CA ASP A 136 -3.60 -11.36 -0.65
C ASP A 136 -3.42 -9.86 -0.91
N ILE A 137 -2.19 -9.37 -0.76
CA ILE A 137 -1.82 -7.99 -1.07
C ILE A 137 -0.54 -7.98 -1.88
N TRP A 138 -0.47 -7.11 -2.88
CA TRP A 138 0.78 -6.69 -3.49
C TRP A 138 0.92 -5.17 -3.43
N ILE A 139 2.13 -4.69 -3.12
CA ILE A 139 2.45 -3.27 -3.01
C ILE A 139 3.68 -2.98 -3.85
N GLY A 140 3.62 -1.89 -4.62
CA GLY A 140 4.74 -1.39 -5.41
C GLY A 140 4.95 0.10 -5.25
N ASN A 141 6.16 0.58 -5.51
CA ASN A 141 6.44 2.02 -5.53
C ASN A 141 6.10 2.60 -6.91
N GLY A 142 5.40 3.72 -6.97
CA GLY A 142 5.31 4.51 -8.20
C GLY A 142 6.45 5.53 -8.30
N ILE A 143 6.59 6.13 -9.48
CA ILE A 143 7.58 7.19 -9.73
C ILE A 143 6.88 8.55 -9.72
N GLY A 144 7.12 9.34 -8.67
CA GLY A 144 6.56 10.69 -8.51
C GLY A 144 5.02 10.72 -8.50
N LYS A 145 4.44 11.85 -8.92
CA LYS A 145 2.98 11.99 -9.17
C LYS A 145 2.59 11.53 -10.57
N GLY A 146 3.01 10.33 -10.99
CA GLY A 146 2.60 9.79 -12.30
C GLY A 146 1.07 9.81 -12.43
N ASN A 147 0.53 10.25 -13.56
CA ASN A 147 -0.92 10.31 -13.78
C ASN A 147 -1.37 9.05 -14.54
N PHE A 148 -1.61 7.96 -13.80
CA PHE A 148 -2.17 6.74 -14.40
C PHE A 148 -3.69 6.85 -14.45
N GLN A 149 -4.27 6.75 -15.65
CA GLN A 149 -5.71 6.85 -15.87
C GLN A 149 -6.33 5.55 -16.38
N THR A 150 -5.52 4.52 -16.64
CA THR A 150 -5.98 3.23 -17.17
C THR A 150 -5.24 2.08 -16.51
N LEU A 151 -5.89 0.92 -16.42
CA LEU A 151 -5.26 -0.32 -15.98
C LEU A 151 -4.08 -0.73 -16.86
N GLU A 152 -4.19 -0.50 -18.17
CA GLU A 152 -3.11 -0.77 -19.11
C GLU A 152 -1.86 0.06 -18.80
N ALA A 153 -2.03 1.34 -18.49
CA ALA A 153 -0.90 2.22 -18.14
C ALA A 153 -0.23 1.75 -16.83
N ILE A 154 -1.01 1.33 -15.83
CA ILE A 154 -0.49 0.75 -14.58
C ILE A 154 0.26 -0.56 -14.88
N LYS A 155 -0.35 -1.47 -15.64
CA LYS A 155 0.24 -2.76 -16.01
C LYS A 155 1.58 -2.58 -16.72
N ASN A 156 1.61 -1.70 -17.73
CA ASN A 156 2.81 -1.42 -18.51
C ASN A 156 3.92 -0.83 -17.63
N HIS A 157 3.58 0.09 -16.73
CA HIS A 157 4.53 0.65 -15.78
C HIS A 157 5.13 -0.43 -14.87
N ILE A 158 4.29 -1.24 -14.23
CA ILE A 158 4.73 -2.27 -13.28
C ILE A 158 5.55 -3.33 -14.00
N THR A 159 5.11 -3.78 -15.17
CA THR A 159 5.84 -4.78 -15.97
C THR A 159 7.22 -4.28 -16.36
N PHE A 160 7.36 -2.99 -16.69
CA PHE A 160 8.65 -2.40 -17.03
C PHE A 160 9.59 -2.24 -15.82
N TYR A 161 9.05 -2.00 -14.63
CA TYR A 161 9.86 -1.73 -13.43
C TYR A 161 10.04 -2.92 -12.49
N ARG A 162 9.28 -4.01 -12.61
CA ARG A 162 9.28 -5.14 -11.66
C ARG A 162 10.64 -5.81 -11.43
N GLU A 163 11.55 -5.78 -12.41
CA GLU A 163 12.92 -6.34 -12.30
C GLU A 163 13.96 -5.31 -11.84
N LYS A 164 13.55 -4.05 -11.62
CA LYS A 164 14.48 -2.96 -11.26
C LYS A 164 14.60 -2.85 -9.74
N PRO A 165 15.83 -2.70 -9.20
CA PRO A 165 16.07 -2.65 -7.75
C PRO A 165 15.22 -1.59 -7.03
N PHE A 166 15.10 -0.39 -7.58
CA PHE A 166 14.33 0.72 -6.98
C PHE A 166 12.83 0.41 -6.79
N PHE A 167 12.27 -0.46 -7.63
CA PHE A 167 10.87 -0.84 -7.56
C PHE A 167 10.61 -1.89 -6.48
N GLN A 168 11.65 -2.68 -6.15
CA GLN A 168 11.62 -3.74 -5.14
C GLN A 168 12.06 -3.26 -3.74
N THR A 169 12.68 -2.09 -3.63
CA THR A 169 13.28 -1.57 -2.37
C THR A 169 12.30 -0.89 -1.41
N GLY A 170 10.99 -1.11 -1.55
CA GLY A 170 10.02 -0.54 -0.62
C GLY A 170 9.97 -1.33 0.68
N ILE A 171 10.16 -0.65 1.82
CA ILE A 171 9.52 -1.10 3.06
C ILE A 171 8.04 -1.31 2.73
N VAL A 172 7.43 -2.41 3.18
CA VAL A 172 6.01 -2.73 2.94
C VAL A 172 5.11 -1.86 3.83
N ASN A 173 5.30 -0.55 3.70
CA ASN A 173 4.48 0.50 4.26
C ASN A 173 3.74 1.15 3.08
N PHE A 174 2.42 1.20 3.20
CA PHE A 174 1.50 1.62 2.15
C PHE A 174 0.47 2.60 2.69
#